data_AF-A0A090T7T3-F1
#
_entry.id   AF-A0A090T7T3-F1
#
_cell.length_a   1.000
_cell.length_b   1.000
_cell.length_c   1.000
_cell.angle_alpha   90.00
_cell.angle_beta   90.00
_cell.angle_gamma   90.00
#
_symmetry.space_group_name_H-M   'P 1'
#
loop_
_entity.id
_entity.type
_entity.pdbx_description
1 polymer ?
#
loop_
_entity_poly.entity_id
_entity_poly.type
_entity_poly.pdbx_seq_one_letter_code
_entity_poly.pdbx_strand_id
1 'polypeptide(L)'
;MSKKLILGLVLVAIIVFLGVNFGQHLTLENAKAQQAALAEYIDANFVTAALTYFFAYIAITAFSIPGAAVVTLLGAALFGFWTSLLLVSFASTIGATLAFLSSRFLLRDWVQSKFGSKLDTINKGVEKDGAFYLFSLRLILYSRSF
;
A
#
# COMPACT_ATOMS: atom_id res chain seq x y z
N MET A 1 3.94 35.63 -3.22
CA MET A 1 3.24 34.90 -2.14
C MET A 1 3.92 33.56 -1.92
N SER A 2 4.29 33.23 -0.69
CA SER A 2 5.00 31.99 -0.36
C SER A 2 4.10 30.78 -0.66
N LYS A 3 4.64 29.74 -1.31
CA LYS A 3 3.90 28.50 -1.66
C LYS A 3 3.19 27.86 -0.45
N LYS A 4 3.70 28.10 0.76
CA LYS A 4 3.13 27.67 2.04
C LYS A 4 1.79 28.36 2.37
N LEU A 5 1.62 29.63 2.00
CA LEU A 5 0.37 30.38 2.20
C LEU A 5 -0.74 29.88 1.27
N ILE A 6 -0.40 29.56 0.02
CA ILE A 6 -1.33 28.98 -0.95
C ILE A 6 -1.75 27.56 -0.50
N LEU A 7 -0.81 26.75 -0.04
CA LEU A 7 -1.10 25.40 0.47
C LEU A 7 -2.01 25.43 1.71
N GLY A 8 -1.77 26.37 2.63
CA GLY A 8 -2.63 26.59 3.80
C GLY A 8 -4.06 26.98 3.41
N LEU A 9 -4.21 27.90 2.44
CA LEU A 9 -5.51 28.31 1.93
C LEU A 9 -6.27 27.17 1.26
N VAL A 10 -5.58 26.34 0.48
CA VAL A 10 -6.17 25.16 -0.17
C VAL A 10 -6.61 24.12 0.88
N LEU A 11 -5.82 23.87 1.92
CA LEU A 11 -6.20 23.00 3.02
C LEU A 11 -7.46 23.48 3.76
N VAL A 12 -7.53 24.78 4.07
CA VAL A 12 -8.71 25.38 4.72
C VAL A 12 -9.93 25.29 3.81
N ALA A 13 -9.78 25.57 2.52
CA ALA A 13 -10.87 25.44 1.55
C ALA A 13 -11.38 23.99 1.44
N ILE A 14 -10.48 23.00 1.47
CA ILE A 14 -10.85 21.57 1.49
C ILE A 14 -11.62 21.21 2.75
N ILE A 15 -11.16 21.65 3.93
CA ILE A 15 -11.83 21.39 5.22
C ILE A 15 -13.23 22.01 5.24
N VAL A 16 -13.37 23.25 4.78
CA VAL A 16 -14.67 23.95 4.70
C VAL A 16 -15.58 23.27 3.67
N PHE A 17 -15.05 22.89 2.51
CA PHE A 17 -15.81 22.20 1.48
C PHE A 17 -16.32 20.83 1.95
N LEU A 18 -15.49 20.07 2.66
CA LEU A 18 -15.86 18.81 3.31
C LEU A 18 -16.91 19.04 4.40
N GLY A 19 -16.73 20.05 5.26
CA GLY A 19 -17.69 20.37 6.34
C GLY A 19 -19.06 20.78 5.84
N VAL A 20 -19.14 21.57 4.76
CA VAL A 20 -20.41 22.07 4.19
C VAL A 20 -21.15 21.00 3.39
N ASN A 21 -20.46 20.17 2.62
CA ASN A 21 -21.10 19.12 1.80
C ASN A 21 -21.39 17.82 2.57
N PHE A 22 -20.53 17.43 3.52
CA PHE A 22 -20.71 16.19 4.29
C PHE A 22 -21.35 16.42 5.65
N GLY A 23 -21.55 17.67 6.10
CA GLY A 23 -22.14 17.99 7.40
C GLY A 23 -23.53 17.38 7.65
N GLN A 24 -24.34 17.18 6.60
CA GLN A 24 -25.66 16.54 6.71
C GLN A 24 -25.63 15.00 6.61
N HIS A 25 -24.54 14.40 6.10
CA HIS A 25 -24.32 12.95 6.05
C HIS A 25 -23.47 12.43 7.23
N LEU A 26 -22.76 13.33 7.92
CA LEU A 26 -21.98 13.09 9.14
C LEU A 26 -22.82 13.19 10.43
N THR A 27 -24.14 13.02 10.34
CA THR A 27 -24.95 12.81 11.55
C THR A 27 -24.61 11.46 12.16
N LEU A 28 -24.40 11.43 13.49
CA LEU A 28 -23.99 10.23 14.23
C LEU A 28 -24.95 9.04 13.97
N GLU A 29 -26.22 9.33 13.71
CA GLU A 29 -27.25 8.36 13.37
C GLU A 29 -27.09 7.76 11.97
N ASN A 30 -26.82 8.57 10.93
CA ASN A 30 -26.61 8.06 9.57
C ASN A 30 -25.30 7.27 9.45
N ALA A 31 -24.25 7.73 10.13
CA ALA A 31 -22.99 7.00 10.21
C ALA A 31 -23.15 5.65 10.94
N LYS A 32 -23.91 5.62 12.05
CA LYS A 32 -24.24 4.36 12.75
C LYS A 32 -25.14 3.44 11.92
N ALA A 33 -26.14 3.98 11.21
CA ALA A 33 -27.04 3.18 10.39
C ALA A 33 -26.31 2.53 9.21
N GLN A 34 -25.43 3.26 8.53
CA GLN A 34 -24.58 2.70 7.47
C GLN A 34 -23.55 1.71 8.01
N GLN A 35 -22.96 1.98 9.18
CA GLN A 35 -22.05 1.04 9.84
C GLN A 35 -22.77 -0.25 10.24
N ALA A 36 -23.98 -0.16 10.78
CA ALA A 36 -24.79 -1.31 11.16
C ALA A 36 -25.22 -2.13 9.95
N ALA A 37 -25.69 -1.48 8.87
CA ALA A 37 -26.06 -2.16 7.63
C ALA A 37 -24.86 -2.85 6.96
N LEU A 38 -23.67 -2.22 7.00
CA LEU A 38 -22.45 -2.81 6.47
C LEU A 38 -21.98 -3.99 7.33
N ALA A 39 -22.05 -3.86 8.66
CA ALA A 39 -21.73 -4.95 9.58
C ALA A 39 -22.69 -6.13 9.39
N GLU A 40 -23.99 -5.88 9.25
CA GLU A 40 -25.00 -6.92 9.01
C GLU A 40 -24.80 -7.62 7.66
N TYR A 41 -24.43 -6.87 6.60
CA TYR A 41 -24.08 -7.47 5.31
C TYR A 41 -22.81 -8.33 5.38
N ILE A 42 -21.79 -7.86 6.10
CA ILE A 42 -20.54 -8.61 6.31
C ILE A 42 -20.82 -9.85 7.15
N ASP A 43 -21.63 -9.78 8.20
CA ASP A 43 -22.00 -10.93 9.02
C ASP A 43 -22.81 -11.95 8.21
N ALA A 44 -23.72 -11.50 7.36
CA ALA A 44 -24.52 -12.37 6.49
C ALA A 44 -23.68 -13.02 5.35
N ASN A 45 -22.64 -12.34 4.87
CA ASN A 45 -21.83 -12.78 3.71
C ASN A 45 -20.32 -12.78 4.00
N PHE A 46 -19.93 -13.21 5.20
CA PHE A 46 -18.57 -13.06 5.72
C PHE A 46 -17.51 -13.61 4.77
N VAL A 47 -17.73 -14.82 4.26
CA VAL A 47 -16.79 -15.51 3.35
C VAL A 47 -16.59 -14.72 2.06
N THR A 48 -17.67 -14.25 1.45
CA THR A 48 -17.61 -13.48 0.19
C THR A 48 -16.93 -12.14 0.39
N ALA A 49 -17.24 -11.44 1.49
CA ALA A 49 -16.63 -10.17 1.85
C ALA A 49 -15.12 -10.33 2.13
N ALA A 50 -14.74 -11.36 2.90
CA ALA A 50 -13.35 -11.67 3.21
C ALA A 50 -12.54 -12.02 1.95
N LEU A 51 -13.09 -12.84 1.05
CA LEU A 51 -12.43 -13.18 -0.22
C LEU A 51 -12.26 -11.96 -1.12
N THR A 52 -13.31 -11.13 -1.24
CA THR A 52 -13.25 -9.91 -2.04
C THR A 52 -12.17 -8.95 -1.52
N TYR A 53 -12.15 -8.73 -0.19
CA TYR A 53 -11.11 -7.95 0.48
C TYR A 53 -9.72 -8.54 0.24
N PHE A 54 -9.57 -9.85 0.36
CA PHE A 54 -8.31 -10.57 0.16
C PHE A 54 -7.73 -10.38 -1.24
N PHE A 55 -8.53 -10.61 -2.29
CA PHE A 55 -8.08 -10.43 -3.67
C PHE A 55 -7.82 -8.96 -4.02
N ALA A 56 -8.64 -8.04 -3.51
CA ALA A 56 -8.38 -6.60 -3.66
C ALA A 56 -7.05 -6.21 -3.02
N TYR A 57 -6.75 -6.72 -1.81
CA TYR A 57 -5.49 -6.46 -1.12
C TYR A 57 -4.29 -7.03 -1.88
N ILE A 58 -4.41 -8.25 -2.44
CA ILE A 58 -3.38 -8.83 -3.31
C ILE A 58 -3.12 -7.91 -4.51
N ALA A 59 -4.16 -7.42 -5.18
CA ALA A 59 -4.00 -6.53 -6.32
C ALA A 59 -3.28 -5.23 -5.93
N ILE A 60 -3.72 -4.57 -4.84
CA ILE A 60 -3.11 -3.33 -4.33
C ILE A 60 -1.62 -3.54 -4.05
N THR A 61 -1.26 -4.63 -3.40
CA THR A 61 0.13 -4.95 -3.07
C THR A 61 0.95 -5.38 -4.28
N ALA A 62 0.39 -6.20 -5.18
CA ALA A 62 1.05 -6.64 -6.41
C ALA A 62 1.37 -5.46 -7.35
N PHE A 63 0.44 -4.50 -7.45
CA PHE A 63 0.64 -3.28 -8.24
C PHE A 63 1.38 -2.17 -7.49
N SER A 64 1.82 -2.42 -6.24
CA SER A 64 2.51 -1.45 -5.39
C SER A 64 1.75 -0.11 -5.24
N ILE A 65 0.42 -0.18 -5.15
CA ILE A 65 -0.45 0.99 -5.04
C ILE A 65 -0.30 1.60 -3.63
N PRO A 66 -0.05 2.93 -3.51
CA PRO A 66 0.02 3.59 -2.22
C PRO A 66 -1.34 3.56 -1.51
N GLY A 67 -1.33 3.35 -0.20
CA GLY A 67 -2.56 3.27 0.62
C GLY A 67 -2.89 1.90 1.18
N ALA A 68 -2.05 0.88 0.94
CA ALA A 68 -2.21 -0.45 1.54
C ALA A 68 -2.39 -0.41 3.06
N ALA A 69 -1.69 0.50 3.76
CA ALA A 69 -1.84 0.67 5.21
C ALA A 69 -3.26 1.09 5.63
N VAL A 70 -3.91 1.99 4.87
CA VAL A 70 -5.30 2.41 5.13
C VAL A 70 -6.24 1.23 4.92
N VAL A 71 -6.02 0.45 3.87
CA VAL A 71 -6.83 -0.74 3.57
C VAL A 71 -6.67 -1.82 4.65
N THR A 72 -5.45 -2.01 5.18
CA THR A 72 -5.21 -2.91 6.33
C THR A 72 -6.02 -2.50 7.56
N LEU A 73 -6.03 -1.20 7.88
CA LEU A 73 -6.79 -0.66 9.01
C LEU A 73 -8.29 -0.83 8.80
N LEU A 74 -8.78 -0.60 7.57
CA LEU A 74 -10.17 -0.87 7.21
C LEU A 74 -10.52 -2.34 7.40
N GLY A 75 -9.69 -3.27 6.93
CA GLY A 75 -9.90 -4.70 7.15
C GLY A 75 -9.97 -5.06 8.63
N ALA A 76 -9.09 -4.47 9.47
CA ALA A 76 -9.11 -4.71 10.91
C ALA A 76 -10.37 -4.18 11.59
N ALA A 77 -10.91 -3.05 11.10
CA ALA A 77 -12.16 -2.49 11.59
C ALA A 77 -13.40 -3.29 11.13
N LEU A 78 -13.35 -3.90 9.93
CA LEU A 78 -14.48 -4.63 9.34
C LEU A 78 -14.56 -6.10 9.78
N PHE A 79 -13.42 -6.81 9.83
CA PHE A 79 -13.37 -8.25 10.09
C PHE A 79 -12.79 -8.60 11.47
N GLY A 80 -12.36 -7.59 12.23
CA GLY A 80 -11.65 -7.75 13.49
C GLY A 80 -10.14 -7.96 13.31
N PHE A 81 -9.40 -7.79 14.41
CA PHE A 81 -7.93 -7.82 14.41
C PHE A 81 -7.37 -9.16 13.91
N TRP A 82 -7.79 -10.28 14.50
CA TRP A 82 -7.20 -11.60 14.21
C TRP A 82 -7.48 -12.07 12.78
N THR A 83 -8.71 -11.93 12.31
CA THR A 83 -9.09 -12.32 10.95
C THR A 83 -8.39 -11.45 9.91
N SER A 84 -8.39 -10.13 10.13
CA SER A 84 -7.70 -9.20 9.23
C SER A 84 -6.19 -9.45 9.23
N LEU A 85 -5.57 -9.70 10.39
CA LEU A 85 -4.15 -10.03 10.49
C LEU A 85 -3.81 -11.24 9.61
N LEU A 86 -4.61 -12.31 9.69
CA LEU A 86 -4.39 -13.51 8.90
C LEU A 86 -4.57 -13.20 7.40
N LEU A 87 -5.70 -12.61 7.02
CA LEU A 87 -6.00 -12.26 5.62
C LEU A 87 -4.91 -11.37 5.01
N VAL A 88 -4.54 -10.30 5.69
CA VAL A 88 -3.54 -9.33 5.24
C VAL A 88 -2.15 -9.96 5.16
N SER A 89 -1.76 -10.82 6.10
CA SER A 89 -0.43 -11.46 6.09
C SER A 89 -0.26 -12.35 4.85
N PHE A 90 -1.25 -13.19 4.56
CA PHE A 90 -1.22 -14.04 3.37
C PHE A 90 -1.36 -13.22 2.08
N ALA A 91 -2.30 -12.27 2.03
CA ALA A 91 -2.50 -11.41 0.87
C ALA A 91 -1.26 -10.58 0.54
N SER A 92 -0.60 -10.00 1.55
CA SER A 92 0.64 -9.23 1.41
C SER A 92 1.78 -10.08 0.87
N THR A 93 1.97 -11.29 1.40
CA THR A 93 3.02 -12.20 0.94
C THR A 93 2.80 -12.62 -0.51
N ILE A 94 1.56 -12.95 -0.88
CA ILE A 94 1.19 -13.30 -2.25
C ILE A 94 1.38 -12.10 -3.19
N GLY A 95 0.87 -10.92 -2.83
CA GLY A 95 1.02 -9.73 -3.64
C GLY A 95 2.48 -9.30 -3.84
N ALA A 96 3.30 -9.35 -2.78
CA ALA A 96 4.74 -9.09 -2.88
C ALA A 96 5.44 -10.12 -3.78
N THR A 97 5.05 -11.39 -3.70
CA THR A 97 5.56 -12.44 -4.58
C THR A 97 5.18 -12.17 -6.04
N LEU A 98 3.93 -11.78 -6.32
CA LEU A 98 3.47 -11.42 -7.66
C LEU A 98 4.18 -10.17 -8.22
N ALA A 99 4.38 -9.15 -7.39
CA ALA A 99 5.16 -7.97 -7.75
C ALA A 99 6.60 -8.35 -8.11
N PHE A 100 7.22 -9.21 -7.30
CA PHE A 100 8.56 -9.72 -7.55
C PHE A 100 8.64 -10.53 -8.86
N LEU A 101 7.70 -11.45 -9.09
CA LEU A 101 7.64 -12.25 -10.32
C LEU A 101 7.43 -11.36 -11.56
N SER A 102 6.55 -10.37 -11.45
CA SER A 102 6.30 -9.41 -12.53
C SER A 102 7.57 -8.61 -12.85
N SER A 103 8.28 -8.12 -11.83
CA SER A 103 9.58 -7.46 -12.00
C SER A 103 10.62 -8.40 -12.63
N ARG A 104 10.66 -9.65 -12.19
CA ARG A 104 11.64 -10.65 -12.61
C ARG A 104 11.46 -11.14 -14.04
N PHE A 105 10.22 -11.29 -14.51
CA PHE A 105 9.91 -11.95 -15.78
C PHE A 105 9.28 -11.03 -16.82
N LEU A 106 8.43 -10.07 -16.43
CA LEU A 106 7.76 -9.18 -17.38
C LEU A 106 8.56 -7.89 -17.63
N LEU A 107 9.13 -7.33 -16.57
CA LEU A 107 9.79 -6.01 -16.63
C LEU A 107 11.31 -6.10 -16.79
N ARG A 108 11.91 -7.28 -16.65
CA ARG A 108 13.38 -7.46 -16.68
C ARG A 108 14.01 -6.85 -17.93
N ASP A 109 13.54 -7.23 -19.10
CA ASP A 109 14.16 -6.83 -20.38
C ASP A 109 13.94 -5.34 -20.64
N TRP A 110 12.76 -4.81 -20.30
CA TRP A 110 12.47 -3.39 -20.38
C TRP A 110 13.39 -2.57 -19.46
N VAL A 111 13.57 -2.99 -18.20
CA VAL A 111 14.46 -2.33 -17.24
C VAL A 111 15.93 -2.42 -17.70
N GLN A 112 16.36 -3.59 -18.17
CA GLN A 112 17.73 -3.79 -18.69
C GLN A 112 18.01 -2.92 -19.92
N SER A 113 17.06 -2.80 -20.86
CA SER A 113 17.25 -1.92 -22.02
C SER A 113 17.32 -0.45 -21.64
N LYS A 114 16.51 -0.01 -20.68
CA LYS A 114 16.42 1.40 -20.27
C LYS A 114 17.57 1.84 -19.34
N PHE A 115 18.08 0.94 -18.52
CA PHE A 115 19.10 1.24 -17.49
C PHE A 115 20.38 0.40 -17.63
N GLY A 116 20.60 -0.22 -18.80
CA GLY A 116 21.62 -1.23 -19.03
C GLY A 116 23.03 -0.82 -18.60
N SER A 117 23.48 0.40 -18.91
CA SER A 117 24.84 0.86 -18.54
C SER A 117 25.08 0.90 -17.03
N LYS A 118 24.08 1.33 -16.24
CA LYS A 118 24.17 1.36 -14.78
C LYS A 118 24.02 -0.04 -14.18
N LEU A 119 23.11 -0.84 -14.73
CA LEU A 119 22.86 -2.21 -14.28
C LEU A 119 24.02 -3.15 -14.58
N ASP A 120 24.73 -2.98 -15.70
CA ASP A 120 25.89 -3.79 -16.07
C ASP A 120 27.03 -3.63 -15.06
N THR A 121 27.27 -2.41 -14.59
CA THR A 121 28.28 -2.14 -13.55
C THR A 121 27.91 -2.80 -12.21
N ILE A 122 26.62 -2.77 -11.85
CA ILE A 122 26.11 -3.42 -10.63
C ILE A 122 26.22 -4.94 -10.76
N ASN A 123 25.78 -5.51 -11.89
CA ASN A 123 25.81 -6.95 -12.14
C ASN A 123 27.24 -7.51 -12.09
N LYS A 124 28.20 -6.82 -12.73
CA LYS A 124 29.63 -7.20 -12.68
C LYS A 124 30.21 -7.10 -11.27
N GLY A 125 29.82 -6.09 -10.51
CA GLY A 125 30.22 -5.94 -9.10
C GLY A 125 29.70 -7.07 -8.21
N VAL A 126 28.47 -7.54 -8.46
CA VAL A 126 27.87 -8.68 -7.77
C VAL A 126 28.51 -10.02 -8.21
N GLU A 127 28.85 -10.18 -9.48
CA GLU A 127 29.49 -11.40 -10.01
C GLU A 127 30.91 -11.60 -9.44
N LYS A 128 31.68 -10.50 -9.32
CA LYS A 128 33.06 -10.56 -8.84
C LYS A 128 33.16 -10.86 -7.35
N ASP A 129 32.40 -10.16 -6.52
CA ASP A 129 32.51 -10.22 -5.06
C ASP A 129 31.14 -10.08 -4.38
N GLY A 130 30.14 -10.89 -4.79
CA GLY A 130 28.74 -10.74 -4.37
C GLY A 130 28.52 -10.67 -2.85
N ALA A 131 29.26 -11.45 -2.06
CA ALA A 131 29.18 -11.40 -0.60
C ALA A 131 29.66 -10.05 -0.02
N PHE A 132 30.78 -9.53 -0.52
CA PHE A 132 31.31 -8.24 -0.10
C PHE A 132 30.43 -7.08 -0.61
N TYR A 133 29.93 -7.19 -1.84
CA TYR A 133 29.02 -6.20 -2.44
C TYR A 133 27.71 -6.07 -1.64
N LEU A 134 27.09 -7.20 -1.29
CA LEU A 134 25.90 -7.23 -0.42
C LEU A 134 26.21 -6.73 0.99
N PHE A 135 27.37 -7.09 1.55
CA PHE A 135 27.81 -6.60 2.87
C PHE A 135 28.01 -5.08 2.87
N SER A 136 28.73 -4.54 1.88
CA SER A 136 28.95 -3.10 1.72
C SER A 136 27.64 -2.33 1.52
N LEU A 137 26.68 -2.87 0.75
CA LEU A 137 25.36 -2.25 0.60
C LEU A 137 24.63 -2.16 1.94
N ARG A 138 24.71 -3.23 2.75
CA ARG A 138 24.10 -3.29 4.08
C ARG A 138 24.78 -2.35 5.08
N LEU A 139 26.10 -2.17 4.96
CA LEU A 139 26.90 -1.25 5.78
C LEU A 139 26.67 0.23 5.41
N ILE A 140 26.58 0.54 4.11
CA ILE A 140 26.34 1.91 3.61
C ILE A 140 24.95 2.41 4.00
N LEU A 141 23.93 1.55 3.97
CA LEU A 141 22.59 1.88 4.45
C LEU A 141 22.60 2.32 5.92
N TYR A 142 23.49 1.76 6.73
CA TYR A 142 23.68 2.17 8.13
C TYR A 142 24.47 3.50 8.24
N SER A 143 25.51 3.66 7.42
CA SER A 143 26.39 4.84 7.46
C SER A 143 25.73 6.15 6.99
N ARG A 144 24.67 6.10 6.19
CA ARG A 144 24.01 7.30 5.65
C ARG A 144 22.87 7.84 6.52
N SER A 145 22.65 7.24 7.69
CA SER A 145 21.57 7.62 8.62
C SER A 145 22.03 8.51 9.79
N PHE A 146 23.25 9.06 9.74
CA PHE A 146 23.78 10.05 10.70
C PHE A 146 24.38 11.25 9.97
#